data_AF-A0A423JL17-F1
#
_entry.id   AF-A0A423JL17-F1
#
_cell.length_a   1.000
_cell.length_b   1.000
_cell.length_c   1.000
_cell.angle_alpha   90.00
_cell.angle_beta   90.00
_cell.angle_gamma   90.00
#
_symmetry.space_group_name_H-M   'P 1'
#
loop_
_entity.id
_entity.type
_entity.pdbx_description
1 polymer ?
#
loop_
_entity_poly.entity_id
_entity_poly.type
_entity_poly.pdbx_seq_one_letter_code
_entity_poly.pdbx_strand_id
1 'polypeptide(L)' 'MQTAGADVLRDEGEAYVRKLDEAGVPVTAVRYNGMIHDYGLLNVVSQVPAVRSAMLLASEELKQHLK' A
#
# COMPACT_ATOMS: atom_id res chain seq x y z
N MET A 1 -3.39 3.62 -1.88
CA MET A 1 -3.66 2.38 -1.13
C MET A 1 -2.63 1.34 -1.50
N GLN A 2 -1.91 0.78 -0.51
CA GLN A 2 -0.95 -0.30 -0.73
C GLN A 2 -1.53 -1.62 -0.23
N THR A 3 -1.35 -2.71 -0.98
CA THR A 3 -1.76 -4.07 -0.59
C THR A 3 -0.57 -5.02 -0.59
N ALA A 4 -0.63 -6.04 0.26
CA ALA A 4 0.34 -7.13 0.29
C ALA A 4 -0.08 -8.27 -0.65
N GLY A 5 0.87 -8.85 -1.39
CA GLY A 5 0.59 -9.93 -2.34
C GLY A 5 0.12 -11.24 -1.69
N ALA A 6 0.64 -11.55 -0.49
CA ALA A 6 0.33 -12.74 0.32
C ALA A 6 -0.49 -12.35 1.55
N ASP A 7 -1.57 -11.59 1.34
CA ASP A 7 -2.50 -11.14 2.38
C ASP A 7 -3.92 -11.56 2.00
N VAL A 8 -4.66 -12.11 2.96
CA VAL A 8 -6.07 -12.50 2.79
C VAL A 8 -6.96 -11.29 2.50
N LEU A 9 -6.56 -10.09 2.94
CA LEU A 9 -7.29 -8.83 2.71
C LEU A 9 -6.94 -8.17 1.36
N ARG A 10 -6.03 -8.76 0.57
CA ARG A 10 -5.58 -8.19 -0.70
C ARG A 10 -6.74 -7.91 -1.65
N ASP A 11 -7.60 -8.91 -1.86
CA ASP A 11 -8.62 -8.85 -2.90
C ASP A 11 -9.71 -7.84 -2.56
N GLU A 12 -10.14 -7.77 -1.29
CA GLU A 12 -11.10 -6.77 -0.82
C GLU A 12 -10.51 -5.35 -0.81
N GLY A 13 -9.24 -5.18 -0.45
CA GLY A 13 -8.54 -3.90 -0.54
C GLY A 13 -8.48 -3.38 -1.98
N GLU A 14 -8.14 -4.24 -2.94
CA GLU A 14 -8.10 -3.87 -4.36
C GLU A 14 -9.49 -3.68 -4.97
N ALA A 15 -10.49 -4.42 -4.50
CA ALA A 15 -11.88 -4.15 -4.87
C ALA A 15 -12.36 -2.78 -4.35
N TYR A 16 -11.91 -2.37 -3.15
CA TYR A 16 -12.23 -1.05 -2.62
C TYR A 16 -11.58 0.08 -3.42
N VAL A 17 -10.32 -0.08 -3.85
CA VAL A 17 -9.68 0.84 -4.80
C VAL A 17 -10.52 1.02 -6.06
N ARG A 18 -10.99 -0.07 -6.68
CA ARG A 18 -11.83 -0.01 -7.88
C ARG A 18 -13.11 0.79 -7.64
N LYS A 19 -13.77 0.57 -6.50
CA LYS A 19 -14.97 1.35 -6.13
C LYS A 19 -14.69 2.84 -5.96
N LEU A 20 -13.54 3.21 -5.40
CA LEU A 20 -13.14 4.61 -5.27
C LEU A 20 -12.89 5.25 -6.65
N ASP A 21 -12.19 4.56 -7.54
CA ASP A 21 -11.94 5.01 -8.91
C ASP A 21 -13.25 5.18 -9.70
N GLU A 22 -14.14 4.19 -9.63
CA GLU A 22 -15.49 4.25 -10.24
C GLU A 22 -16.33 5.42 -9.70
N ALA A 23 -16.12 5.82 -8.45
CA ALA A 23 -16.76 6.98 -7.83
C ALA A 23 -16.09 8.32 -8.16
N GLY A 24 -15.02 8.32 -8.97
CA GLY A 24 -14.25 9.51 -9.35
C GLY A 24 -13.32 10.03 -8.26
N VAL A 25 -13.05 9.24 -7.22
CA VAL A 25 -12.07 9.59 -6.18
C VAL A 25 -10.67 9.36 -6.74
N PRO A 26 -9.76 10.36 -6.73
CA PRO A 26 -8.38 10.15 -7.15
C PRO A 26 -7.70 9.08 -6.28
N VAL A 27 -7.23 8.00 -6.90
CA VAL A 27 -6.57 6.90 -6.20
C VAL A 27 -5.27 6.48 -6.87
N THR A 28 -4.25 6.24 -6.05
CA THR A 28 -3.04 5.52 -6.41
C THR A 28 -3.08 4.14 -5.75
N ALA A 29 -2.94 3.07 -6.53
CA ALA A 29 -3.00 1.70 -6.03
C ALA A 29 -1.74 0.91 -6.39
N VAL A 30 -1.13 0.27 -5.39
CA VAL A 30 0.12 -0.48 -5.56
C VAL A 30 0.06 -1.79 -4.77
N ARG A 31 0.31 -2.91 -5.46
CA ARG A 31 0.52 -4.21 -4.81
C ARG A 31 2.00 -4.46 -4.60
N TYR A 32 2.39 -4.75 -3.36
CA TYR A 32 3.73 -5.24 -3.04
C TYR A 32 3.75 -6.77 -3.01
N ASN A 33 4.24 -7.36 -4.10
CA ASN A 33 4.41 -8.81 -4.21
C ASN A 33 5.37 -9.34 -3.13
N GLY A 34 5.10 -10.55 -2.63
CA GLY A 34 5.92 -11.21 -1.61
C GLY A 34 5.77 -10.66 -0.19
N MET A 35 5.02 -9.57 0.02
CA MET A 35 4.70 -9.06 1.36
C MET A 35 3.50 -9.79 1.96
N ILE A 36 3.51 -9.94 3.28
CA ILE A 36 2.39 -10.42 4.12
C ILE A 36 1.64 -9.24 4.72
N HIS A 37 0.50 -9.49 5.36
CA HIS A 37 -0.19 -8.48 6.17
C HIS A 37 0.74 -7.77 7.17
N ASP A 38 0.46 -6.49 7.48
CA ASP A 38 1.21 -5.66 8.44
C ASP A 38 2.70 -5.41 8.14
N TYR A 39 3.17 -5.64 6.90
CA TYR A 39 4.58 -5.45 6.54
C TYR A 39 5.13 -4.03 6.83
N GLY A 40 4.29 -3.00 6.87
CA GLY A 40 4.67 -1.63 7.23
C GLY A 40 4.72 -1.34 8.74
N LEU A 41 4.15 -2.22 9.56
CA LEU A 41 4.08 -2.10 11.03
C LEU A 41 5.13 -2.97 11.72
N LEU A 42 5.38 -4.17 11.19
CA LEU A 42 6.22 -5.18 11.84
C LEU A 42 7.71 -4.82 11.82
N ASN A 43 8.26 -4.46 12.98
CA ASN A 43 9.69 -4.10 13.13
C ASN A 43 10.66 -5.18 12.61
N VAL A 44 10.29 -6.47 12.73
CA VAL A 44 11.12 -7.60 12.31
C VAL A 44 11.40 -7.63 10.80
N VAL A 45 10.55 -7.00 9.99
CA VAL A 45 10.72 -6.90 8.52
C VAL A 45 11.06 -5.48 8.07
N SER A 46 11.26 -4.53 8.98
CA SER A 46 11.45 -3.10 8.67
C SER A 46 12.63 -2.82 7.71
N GLN A 47 13.63 -3.69 7.67
CA GLN A 47 14.81 -3.54 6.81
C GLN A 47 14.70 -4.29 5.48
N VAL A 48 13.62 -5.03 5.23
CA VAL A 48 13.40 -5.67 3.93
C VAL A 48 13.28 -4.58 2.86
N PRO A 49 13.99 -4.67 1.71
CA PRO A 49 13.98 -3.62 0.70
C PRO A 49 12.58 -3.21 0.22
N ALA A 50 11.68 -4.18 0.02
CA ALA A 50 10.30 -3.92 -0.39
C ALA A 50 9.51 -3.10 0.66
N VAL A 51 9.71 -3.37 1.96
CA VAL A 51 9.09 -2.60 3.05
C VAL A 51 9.60 -1.16 3.04
N ARG A 52 10.91 -0.97 2.87
CA ARG A 52 11.50 0.37 2.76
C ARG A 52 10.98 1.15 1.56
N SER A 53 10.88 0.50 0.40
CA SER A 53 10.27 1.12 -0.80
C SER A 53 8.81 1.51 -0.57
N ALA A 54 8.03 0.67 0.12
CA ALA A 54 6.65 0.97 0.48
C ALA A 54 6.52 2.20 1.40
N MET A 55 7.37 2.29 2.42
CA MET A 55 7.39 3.45 3.32
C MET A 55 7.82 4.73 2.61
N LEU A 56 8.79 4.65 1.68
CA LEU A 56 9.21 5.80 0.88
C LEU A 56 8.09 6.30 -0.02
N LEU A 57 7.39 5.41 -0.71
CA LEU A 57 6.25 5.78 -1.55
C LEU A 57 5.16 6.46 -0.72
N ALA A 58 4.73 5.85 0.40
CA ALA A 58 3.71 6.44 1.26
C ALA A 58 4.11 7.82 1.80
N SER A 59 5.38 7.98 2.21
CA SER A 59 5.92 9.24 2.71
C SER A 59 5.92 10.34 1.65
N GLU A 60 6.30 10.01 0.41
CA GLU A 60 6.32 10.98 -0.68
C GLU A 60 4.92 11.40 -1.10
N GLU A 61 3.96 10.46 -1.16
CA GLU A 61 2.55 10.79 -1.44
C GLU A 61 1.96 11.75 -0.39
N LEU A 62 2.22 11.49 0.90
CA LEU A 62 1.80 12.40 1.98
C LEU A 62 2.41 13.78 1.81
N LYS A 63 3.73 13.84 1.55
CA LYS A 63 4.46 15.09 1.35
C LYS A 63 3.94 15.89 0.15
N GLN A 64 3.54 15.23 -0.94
CA GLN A 64 3.00 15.91 -2.12
C GLN A 64 1.63 16.54 -1.87
N HIS A 65 0.80 15.92 -1.01
CA HIS A 65 -0.58 16.36 -0.80
C HIS A 65 -0.78 17.22 0.47
N LEU A 66 0.22 17.34 1.34
CA LEU A 66 0.17 18.12 2.58
C LEU A 66 1.13 19.31 2.63
N LYS A 67 1.75 19.65 1.49
CA LYS A 67 2.59 20.83 1.34
C LYS A 67 1.80 22.04 0.90
#